data_AF-V5T9X3-F1
#
_entry.id   AF-V5T9X3-F1
#
_cell.length_a   1.000
_cell.length_b   1.000
_cell.length_c   1.000
_cell.angle_alpha   90.00
_cell.angle_beta   90.00
_cell.angle_gamma   90.00
#
_symmetry.space_group_name_H-M   'P 1'
#
loop_
_entity.id
_entity.type
_entity.pdbx_description
1 polymer ?
#
loop_
_entity_poly.entity_id
_entity_poly.type
_entity_poly.pdbx_seq_one_letter_code
_entity_poly.pdbx_strand_id
1 'polypeptide(L)'
;GMGGIGKTMLVKEIVRKIIEKKSFDEVVISAVSQTPNLKSIQGQLADKLGLKLEQETIEGRALRLQKRLKMEKHILVVLDDVW
;
A
#
# COMPACT_ATOMS: atom_id res chain seq x y z
N GLY A 1 -8.45 6.14 19.81
CA GLY A 1 -9.39 7.19 20.26
C GLY A 1 -10.46 7.36 19.20
N MET A 2 -11.73 7.13 19.58
CA MET A 2 -12.97 7.18 18.76
C MET A 2 -12.84 6.69 17.31
N GLY A 3 -13.13 5.41 17.11
CA GLY A 3 -13.46 4.86 15.80
C GLY A 3 -14.71 5.55 15.26
N GLY A 4 -14.61 6.19 14.10
CA GLY A 4 -15.74 6.85 13.44
C GLY A 4 -15.53 8.29 12.95
N ILE A 5 -14.33 8.88 13.07
CA ILE A 5 -14.08 10.28 12.64
C ILE A 5 -13.78 10.40 11.13
N GLY A 6 -14.02 9.34 10.33
CA GLY A 6 -13.91 9.44 8.86
C GLY A 6 -12.49 9.53 8.30
N LYS A 7 -11.44 9.17 9.05
CA LYS A 7 -10.04 9.12 8.55
C LYS A 7 -9.89 8.20 7.34
N THR A 8 -10.39 6.96 7.44
CA THR A 8 -10.46 6.01 6.33
C THR A 8 -11.29 6.54 5.16
N MET A 9 -12.30 7.37 5.43
CA MET A 9 -13.13 7.99 4.39
C MET A 9 -12.38 9.12 3.66
N LEU A 10 -11.58 9.91 4.38
CA LEU A 10 -10.69 10.92 3.81
C LEU A 10 -9.60 10.27 2.94
N VAL A 11 -9.00 9.18 3.39
CA VAL A 11 -8.03 8.40 2.60
C VAL A 11 -8.66 7.92 1.29
N LYS A 12 -9.89 7.40 1.34
CA LYS A 12 -10.65 7.00 0.14
C LYS A 12 -10.93 8.17 -0.80
N GLU A 13 -11.33 9.34 -0.29
CA GLU A 13 -11.54 10.54 -1.11
C GLU A 13 -10.25 11.09 -1.72
N ILE A 14 -9.13 11.05 -0.99
CA ILE A 14 -7.81 11.42 -1.51
C ILE A 14 -7.41 10.47 -2.64
N VAL A 15 -7.54 9.16 -2.43
CA VAL A 15 -7.28 8.14 -3.47
C VAL A 15 -8.18 8.36 -4.67
N ARG A 16 -9.49 8.61 -4.48
CA ARG A 16 -10.44 8.89 -5.56
C ARG A 16 -10.00 10.10 -6.39
N LYS A 17 -9.69 11.23 -5.73
CA LYS A 17 -9.23 12.46 -6.42
C LYS A 17 -7.92 12.24 -7.17
N ILE A 18 -7.03 11.40 -6.65
CA ILE A 18 -5.75 11.08 -7.28
C ILE A 18 -5.94 10.23 -8.55
N ILE A 19 -6.84 9.23 -8.48
CA ILE A 19 -7.24 8.42 -9.64
C ILE A 19 -7.91 9.31 -10.70
N GLU A 20 -8.82 10.21 -10.28
CA GLU A 20 -9.51 11.15 -11.19
C GLU A 20 -8.54 12.10 -11.90
N LYS A 21 -7.50 12.56 -11.19
CA LYS A 21 -6.45 13.43 -11.75
C LYS A 21 -5.40 12.68 -12.57
N LYS A 22 -5.47 11.34 -12.66
CA LYS A 22 -4.50 10.46 -13.35
C LYS A 22 -3.03 10.82 -13.06
N SER A 23 -2.74 11.28 -11.85
CA SER A 23 -1.41 11.80 -11.51
C SER A 23 -0.43 10.69 -11.10
N PHE A 24 -0.91 9.46 -10.95
CA PHE A 24 -0.13 8.28 -10.63
C PHE A 24 -0.53 7.14 -11.55
N ASP A 25 0.45 6.35 -11.97
CA ASP A 25 0.28 5.16 -12.81
C ASP A 25 -0.40 4.03 -12.03
N GLU A 26 -0.13 3.95 -10.71
CA GLU A 26 -0.67 2.91 -9.83
C GLU A 26 -0.90 3.46 -8.41
N VAL A 27 -2.02 3.07 -7.78
CA VAL A 27 -2.32 3.40 -6.37
C VAL A 27 -2.58 2.11 -5.60
N VAL A 28 -1.76 1.85 -4.59
CA VAL A 28 -1.88 0.65 -3.75
C VAL A 28 -2.12 1.04 -2.30
N ILE A 29 -3.14 0.41 -1.70
CA ILE A 29 -3.54 0.65 -0.30
C ILE A 29 -3.30 -0.65 0.48
N SER A 30 -2.59 -0.58 1.61
CA SER A 30 -2.41 -1.71 2.53
C SER A 30 -2.92 -1.34 3.92
N ALA A 31 -3.66 -2.26 4.54
CA ALA A 31 -4.18 -2.05 5.89
C ALA A 31 -3.09 -2.36 6.92
N VAL A 32 -2.85 -1.44 7.84
CA VAL A 32 -1.94 -1.60 8.96
C VAL A 32 -2.79 -1.84 10.22
N SER A 33 -2.54 -2.97 10.88
CA SER A 33 -3.13 -3.33 12.15
C SER A 33 -2.32 -2.75 13.32
N GLN A 34 -2.96 -2.63 14.49
CA GLN A 34 -2.32 -2.19 15.74
C GLN A 34 -1.00 -2.94 16.07
N THR A 35 -0.94 -4.22 15.72
CA THR A 35 0.33 -4.98 15.67
C THR A 35 0.69 -5.21 14.19
N PRO A 36 1.60 -4.41 13.61
CA PRO A 36 1.91 -4.52 12.19
C PRO A 36 2.58 -5.87 11.86
N ASN A 37 1.95 -6.64 10.98
CA ASN A 37 2.58 -7.82 10.40
C ASN A 37 3.24 -7.44 9.06
N LEU A 38 4.54 -7.18 9.08
CA LEU A 38 5.31 -6.78 7.89
C LEU A 38 5.18 -7.78 6.75
N LYS A 39 5.15 -9.09 7.06
CA LYS A 39 4.96 -10.13 6.04
C LYS A 39 3.59 -10.04 5.38
N SER A 40 2.53 -9.72 6.14
CA SER A 40 1.19 -9.51 5.57
C SER A 40 1.14 -8.24 4.72
N ILE A 41 1.67 -7.12 5.23
CA ILE A 41 1.69 -5.83 4.52
C ILE A 41 2.42 -5.96 3.19
N GLN A 42 3.61 -6.58 3.17
CA GLN A 42 4.37 -6.83 1.95
C GLN A 42 3.62 -7.74 0.97
N GLY A 43 2.82 -8.71 1.48
CA GLY A 43 1.99 -9.58 0.66
C GLY A 43 0.87 -8.80 -0.03
N GLN A 44 0.10 -8.03 0.74
CA GLN A 44 -0.98 -7.19 0.22
C GLN A 44 -0.50 -6.19 -0.84
N LEU A 45 0.68 -5.56 -0.60
CA LEU A 45 1.29 -4.67 -1.58
C LEU A 45 1.68 -5.43 -2.85
N ALA A 46 2.26 -6.62 -2.72
CA ALA A 46 2.68 -7.41 -3.86
C ALA A 46 1.48 -7.89 -4.69
N ASP A 47 0.41 -8.35 -4.04
CA ASP A 47 -0.83 -8.77 -4.72
C ASP A 47 -1.43 -7.63 -5.54
N LYS A 48 -1.44 -6.41 -4.98
CA LYS A 48 -1.95 -5.21 -5.67
C LYS A 48 -1.05 -4.77 -6.83
N LEU A 49 0.26 -4.95 -6.70
CA LEU A 49 1.25 -4.63 -7.73
C LEU A 49 1.39 -5.75 -8.80
N GLY A 50 0.62 -6.84 -8.71
CA GLY A 50 0.77 -8.02 -9.57
C GLY A 50 2.15 -8.70 -9.43
N LEU A 51 2.79 -8.57 -8.27
CA LEU A 51 4.14 -9.02 -7.99
C LEU A 51 4.14 -10.32 -7.19
N LYS A 52 4.81 -11.36 -7.69
CA LYS A 52 5.09 -12.57 -6.90
C LYS A 52 6.30 -12.34 -5.98
N LEU A 53 6.14 -12.62 -4.69
CA LEU A 53 7.22 -12.63 -3.71
C LEU A 53 7.66 -14.07 -3.46
N GLU A 54 8.91 -14.37 -3.82
CA GLU A 54 9.52 -15.70 -3.65
C GLU A 54 10.54 -15.71 -2.50
N GLN A 55 10.83 -14.53 -1.93
CA GLN A 55 11.73 -14.39 -0.80
C GLN A 55 11.00 -14.73 0.51
N GLU A 56 11.65 -15.54 1.36
CA GLU A 56 11.09 -15.91 2.67
C GLU A 56 11.31 -14.83 3.75
N THR A 57 12.40 -14.08 3.62
CA THR A 57 12.80 -13.02 4.57
C THR A 57 12.08 -11.71 4.29
N ILE A 58 11.87 -10.92 5.34
CA ILE A 58 11.22 -9.60 5.23
C ILE A 58 12.08 -8.67 4.38
N GLU A 59 13.40 -8.73 4.54
CA GLU A 59 14.37 -7.92 3.81
C GLU A 59 14.38 -8.26 2.32
N GLY A 60 14.37 -9.55 1.98
CA GLY A 60 14.34 -10.00 0.60
C GLY A 60 13.06 -9.56 -0.13
N ARG A 61 11.92 -9.67 0.57
CA ARG A 61 10.62 -9.20 0.06
C ARG A 61 10.59 -7.68 -0.11
N ALA A 62 11.15 -6.94 0.85
CA ALA A 62 11.27 -5.48 0.78
C ALA A 62 12.11 -5.04 -0.44
N LEU A 63 13.24 -5.69 -0.68
CA LEU A 63 14.10 -5.40 -1.83
C LEU A 63 13.38 -5.68 -3.15
N ARG A 64 12.60 -6.77 -3.23
CA ARG A 64 11.83 -7.11 -4.43
C ARG A 64 10.71 -6.10 -4.69
N LEU A 65 9.97 -5.70 -3.66
CA LEU A 65 8.99 -4.62 -3.73
C LEU A 65 9.62 -3.31 -4.18
N GLN A 66 10.76 -2.92 -3.58
CA GLN A 66 11.47 -1.70 -3.95
C GLN A 66 11.84 -1.70 -5.45
N LYS A 67 12.33 -2.83 -5.98
CA LYS A 67 12.65 -2.94 -7.41
C LYS A 67 11.42 -2.74 -8.29
N ARG A 68 10.29 -3.39 -7.98
CA ARG A 68 9.02 -3.21 -8.71
C ARG A 68 8.52 -1.77 -8.64
N LEU A 69 8.61 -1.14 -7.46
CA LEU A 69 8.17 0.23 -7.25
C LEU A 69 9.00 1.25 -8.04
N LYS A 70 10.28 0.96 -8.32
CA LYS A 70 11.17 1.80 -9.12
C LYS A 70 10.98 1.65 -10.64
N MET A 71 10.19 0.69 -11.11
CA MET A 71 9.95 0.48 -12.54
C MET A 71 8.88 1.41 -13.10
N GLU A 72 7.95 1.88 -12.28
CA GLU A 72 6.89 2.81 -12.67
C GLU A 72 7.29 4.26 -12.36
N LYS A 73 6.75 5.22 -13.11
CA LYS A 73 7.09 6.64 -12.93
C LYS A 73 6.47 7.22 -11.67
N HIS A 74 5.21 6.87 -11.37
CA HIS A 74 4.47 7.42 -10.24
C HIS A 74 3.58 6.37 -9.58
N ILE A 75 4.05 5.77 -8.46
CA ILE A 75 3.21 4.90 -7.61
C ILE A 75 2.90 5.62 -6.30
N LEU A 76 1.64 5.61 -5.91
CA LEU A 76 1.21 6.03 -4.58
C LEU A 76 0.99 4.80 -3.69
N VAL A 77 1.72 4.72 -2.59
CA VAL A 77 1.50 3.72 -1.54
C VAL A 77 0.79 4.39 -0.36
N VAL A 78 -0.38 3.88 -0.02
CA VAL A 78 -1.17 4.32 1.13
C VAL A 78 -1.17 3.24 2.19
N LEU A 79 -0.74 3.60 3.40
CA LEU A 79 -0.83 2.75 4.57
C LEU A 79 -1.98 3.27 5.43
N ASP A 80 -3.11 2.56 5.40
CA ASP A 80 -4.30 2.93 6.18
C ASP A 80 -4.23 2.23 7.55
N ASP A 81 -4.08 3.02 8.61
CA ASP A 81 -4.07 2.52 9.98
C ASP A 81 -5.51 2.37 10.47
N VAL A 82 -5.97 1.12 10.60
CA VAL A 82 -7.34 0.81 11.00
C VAL A 82 -7.36 0.67 12.52
N TRP A 83 -7.76 1.74 13.22
CA TRP A 83 -8.04 1.76 14.66
C TRP A 83 -9.53 1.87 14.96
#